data_AF-A0A7X7N9P7-F1
#
_entry.id   AF-A0A7X7N9P7-F1
#
_cell.length_a   1.000
_cell.length_b   1.000
_cell.length_c   1.000
_cell.angle_alpha   90.00
_cell.angle_beta   90.00
_cell.angle_gamma   90.00
#
_symmetry.space_group_name_H-M   'P 1'
#
loop_
_entity.id
_entity.type
_entity.pdbx_description
1 polymer ?
#
loop_
_entity_poly.entity_id
_entity_poly.type
_entity_poly.pdbx_seq_one_letter_code
_entity_poly.pdbx_strand_id
1 'polypeptide(L)'
;MKVPLIAILISCLLLCGCFEMEEKIVLGSDGSAVITLLYTIRDDQIPAVNAFLETTMPKVRLFDEAAMKSVFNRKDLDLELRSYRKIKRDNTTTIQIIVLALNADKAFKSGLFGTIKMERLEDKTRQLALTVPNVPNAGENKELVQLCKDIKVSLEIHTPSSIKHTTGTKINHKTVAWKLDLNQIFGKSLQTMSVQW
;
A
#
# COMPACT_ATOMS: atom_id res chain seq x y z
N MET A 1 10.68 -7.76 -14.41
CA MET A 1 9.45 -7.03 -14.03
C MET A 1 9.57 -6.62 -12.58
N LYS A 2 9.41 -5.33 -12.25
CA LYS A 2 9.33 -4.87 -10.85
C LYS A 2 7.89 -5.06 -10.41
N VAL A 3 7.63 -6.10 -9.62
CA VAL A 3 6.31 -6.33 -9.06
C VAL A 3 6.19 -5.46 -7.80
N PRO A 4 5.12 -4.65 -7.63
CA PRO A 4 5.01 -3.73 -6.51
C PRO A 4 4.94 -4.45 -5.16
N LEU A 5 5.51 -3.85 -4.11
CA LEU A 5 5.45 -4.38 -2.73
C LEU A 5 4.02 -4.70 -2.31
N ILE A 6 3.08 -3.84 -2.67
CA ILE A 6 1.64 -3.99 -2.41
C ILE A 6 1.04 -5.17 -3.19
N ALA A 7 1.43 -5.38 -4.44
CA ALA A 7 0.97 -6.52 -5.25
C ALA A 7 1.44 -7.86 -4.76
N ILE A 8 2.66 -7.86 -4.23
CA ILE A 8 3.29 -9.04 -3.66
C ILE A 8 2.71 -9.30 -2.28
N LEU A 9 2.61 -8.29 -1.42
CA LEU A 9 1.91 -8.41 -0.14
C LEU A 9 0.49 -8.92 -0.34
N ILE A 10 -0.20 -8.51 -1.41
CA ILE A 10 -1.52 -9.02 -1.80
C ILE A 10 -1.52 -10.51 -2.18
N SER A 11 -0.47 -11.00 -2.83
CA SER A 11 -0.30 -12.43 -3.13
C SER A 11 0.15 -13.25 -1.91
N CYS A 12 0.79 -12.60 -0.93
CA CYS A 12 1.09 -13.14 0.41
C CYS A 12 -0.18 -13.44 1.23
N LEU A 13 -1.28 -12.74 0.91
CA LEU A 13 -2.56 -12.77 1.65
C LEU A 13 -3.32 -14.10 1.59
N LEU A 14 -2.86 -15.01 0.73
CA LEU A 14 -3.53 -16.23 0.31
C LEU A 14 -3.51 -17.36 1.36
N LEU A 15 -2.80 -17.19 2.49
CA LEU A 15 -2.64 -18.25 3.50
C LEU A 15 -3.17 -17.92 4.92
N CYS A 16 -3.60 -16.68 5.18
CA CYS A 16 -3.58 -16.14 6.55
C CYS A 16 -4.89 -15.41 6.93
N GLY A 17 -5.80 -16.09 7.64
CA GLY A 17 -7.13 -15.61 8.05
C GLY A 17 -7.24 -14.43 9.01
N CYS A 18 -6.27 -13.51 9.07
CA CYS A 18 -6.38 -12.22 9.77
C CYS A 18 -5.21 -11.33 9.36
N PHE A 19 -5.41 -10.50 8.33
CA PHE A 19 -4.43 -9.53 7.86
C PHE A 19 -5.11 -8.19 7.60
N GLU A 20 -4.59 -7.13 8.21
CA GLU A 20 -5.06 -5.77 7.96
C GLU A 20 -3.90 -4.95 7.39
N MET A 21 -4.13 -4.30 6.25
CA MET A 21 -3.22 -3.33 5.66
C MET A 21 -3.92 -1.99 5.50
N GLU A 22 -3.30 -0.97 6.08
CA GLU A 22 -3.70 0.40 5.89
C GLU A 22 -2.55 1.18 5.26
N GLU A 23 -2.84 1.84 4.15
CA GLU A 23 -1.94 2.80 3.53
C GLU A 23 -2.57 4.19 3.61
N LYS A 24 -1.80 5.14 4.12
CA LYS A 24 -2.21 6.54 4.18
C LYS A 24 -1.18 7.41 3.51
N ILE A 25 -1.61 8.23 2.56
CA ILE A 25 -0.76 9.15 1.81
C ILE A 25 -1.24 10.57 2.08
N VAL A 26 -0.35 11.42 2.60
CA VAL A 26 -0.60 12.85 2.78
C VAL A 26 0.28 13.62 1.83
N LEU A 27 -0.33 14.28 0.84
CA LEU A 27 0.37 15.03 -0.19
C LEU A 27 0.58 16.49 0.23
N GLY A 28 1.82 16.95 0.18
CA GLY A 28 2.21 18.33 0.45
C GLY A 28 1.97 19.24 -0.76
N SER A 29 1.68 20.52 -0.51
CA SER A 29 1.58 21.54 -1.56
C SER A 29 2.92 21.84 -2.23
N ASP A 30 4.02 21.52 -1.54
CA ASP A 30 5.41 21.62 -2.01
C ASP A 30 5.84 20.45 -2.91
N GLY A 31 4.97 19.46 -3.12
CA GLY A 31 5.28 18.26 -3.90
C GLY A 31 5.90 17.13 -3.09
N SER A 32 6.03 17.27 -1.78
CA SER A 32 6.39 16.18 -0.87
C SER A 32 5.19 15.26 -0.57
N ALA A 33 5.45 14.12 0.06
CA ALA A 33 4.41 13.25 0.60
C ALA A 33 4.87 12.55 1.88
N VAL A 34 3.95 12.37 2.82
CA VAL A 34 4.12 11.44 3.95
C VAL A 34 3.30 10.19 3.68
N ILE A 35 3.96 9.04 3.66
CA ILE A 35 3.34 7.74 3.46
C ILE A 35 3.42 6.97 4.78
N THR A 36 2.27 6.52 5.28
CA THR A 36 2.16 5.65 6.44
C THR A 36 1.64 4.29 5.98
N LEU A 37 2.39 3.25 6.30
CA LEU A 37 2.02 1.85 6.05
C LEU A 37 1.80 1.18 7.39
N LEU A 38 0.66 0.55 7.56
CA LEU A 38 0.31 -0.25 8.73
C LEU A 38 -0.01 -1.67 8.29
N TYR A 39 0.68 -2.65 8.86
CA TYR A 39 0.46 -4.07 8.59
C TYR A 39 0.21 -4.79 9.90
N THR A 40 -0.99 -5.33 10.10
CA THR A 40 -1.33 -6.15 11.27
C THR A 40 -1.50 -7.59 10.85
N ILE A 41 -0.74 -8.48 11.48
CA ILE A 41 -0.63 -9.91 11.15
C ILE A 41 -0.70 -10.72 12.43
N ARG A 42 -1.34 -11.89 12.40
CA ARG A 42 -1.24 -12.83 13.52
C ARG A 42 0.16 -13.45 13.65
N ASP A 43 0.64 -13.61 14.87
CA ASP A 43 2.02 -14.05 15.15
C ASP A 43 2.35 -15.43 14.56
N ASP A 44 1.39 -16.35 14.52
CA ASP A 44 1.55 -17.69 13.91
C ASP A 44 1.71 -17.66 12.38
N GLN A 45 1.39 -16.53 11.75
CA GLN A 45 1.42 -16.35 10.29
C GLN A 45 2.70 -15.65 9.80
N ILE A 46 3.48 -15.06 10.71
CA ILE A 46 4.74 -14.36 10.38
C ILE A 46 5.72 -15.26 9.59
N PRO A 47 5.93 -16.55 9.93
CA PRO A 47 6.85 -17.40 9.16
C PRO A 47 6.43 -17.57 7.70
N ALA A 48 5.13 -17.77 7.45
CA ALA A 48 4.60 -17.90 6.09
C ALA A 48 4.79 -16.60 5.29
N VAL A 49 4.51 -15.45 5.92
CA VAL A 49 4.73 -14.14 5.29
C VAL A 49 6.21 -13.90 4.96
N ASN A 50 7.12 -14.25 5.87
CA ASN A 50 8.56 -14.13 5.63
C ASN A 50 9.03 -15.02 4.48
N ALA A 51 8.66 -16.30 4.47
CA ALA A 51 9.04 -17.24 3.40
C ALA A 51 8.56 -16.74 2.03
N PHE A 52 7.33 -16.22 1.97
CA PHE A 52 6.82 -15.65 0.74
C PHE A 52 7.57 -14.38 0.32
N LEU A 53 7.84 -13.45 1.24
CA LEU A 53 8.63 -12.25 0.94
C LEU A 53 10.04 -12.60 0.47
N GLU A 54 10.66 -13.65 1.01
CA GLU A 54 11.96 -14.12 0.53
C GLU A 54 11.92 -14.58 -0.93
N THR A 55 10.86 -15.27 -1.35
CA THR A 55 10.71 -15.72 -2.75
C THR A 55 10.39 -14.61 -3.74
N THR A 56 9.64 -13.59 -3.30
CA THR A 56 9.08 -12.56 -4.18
C THR A 56 9.81 -11.23 -4.12
N MET A 57 10.33 -10.87 -2.95
CA MET A 57 11.13 -9.66 -2.68
C MET A 57 12.24 -9.98 -1.66
N PRO A 58 13.29 -10.73 -2.05
CA PRO A 58 14.32 -11.21 -1.12
C PRO A 58 15.06 -10.11 -0.33
N LYS A 59 14.94 -8.85 -0.77
CA LYS A 59 15.52 -7.68 -0.09
C LYS A 59 14.58 -7.01 0.92
N VAL A 60 13.32 -7.43 0.99
CA VAL A 60 12.29 -6.89 1.88
C VAL A 60 12.11 -7.86 3.03
N ARG A 61 12.61 -7.48 4.21
CA ARG A 61 12.33 -8.16 5.47
C ARG A 61 11.43 -7.26 6.31
N LEU A 62 10.11 -7.41 6.14
CA LEU A 62 9.12 -6.49 6.71
C LEU A 62 9.23 -6.33 8.24
N PHE A 63 9.63 -7.39 8.94
CA PHE A 63 9.72 -7.43 10.39
C PHE A 63 11.12 -7.04 10.94
N ASP A 64 12.03 -6.62 10.07
CA ASP A 64 13.39 -6.20 10.38
C ASP A 64 13.55 -4.69 10.08
N GLU A 65 13.79 -3.91 11.13
CA GLU A 65 13.95 -2.46 11.02
C GLU A 65 15.13 -2.06 10.14
N ALA A 66 16.27 -2.74 10.26
CA ALA A 66 17.47 -2.42 9.50
C ALA A 66 17.24 -2.65 8.01
N ALA A 67 16.54 -3.74 7.67
CA ALA A 67 16.11 -4.01 6.30
C ALA A 67 15.15 -2.91 5.79
N MET A 68 14.13 -2.53 6.56
CA MET A 68 13.20 -1.46 6.16
C MET A 68 13.88 -0.10 6.00
N LYS A 69 14.88 0.19 6.85
CA LYS A 69 15.73 1.38 6.69
C LYS A 69 16.49 1.36 5.36
N SER A 70 17.01 0.21 4.94
CA SER A 70 17.69 0.09 3.64
C SER A 70 16.75 0.29 2.44
N VAL A 71 15.48 -0.08 2.59
CA VAL A 71 14.45 0.06 1.54
C VAL A 71 13.95 1.50 1.45
N PHE A 72 13.66 2.15 2.59
CA PHE A 72 12.96 3.45 2.63
C PHE A 72 13.86 4.65 2.94
N ASN A 73 15.12 4.47 3.32
CA ASN A 73 16.06 5.57 3.48
C ASN A 73 16.99 5.69 2.26
N ARG A 74 16.42 6.12 1.14
CA ARG A 74 17.03 6.09 -0.20
C ARG A 74 17.18 7.51 -0.75
N LYS A 75 18.40 8.04 -0.67
CA LYS A 75 18.74 9.38 -1.21
C LYS A 75 18.50 9.48 -2.71
N ASP A 76 18.75 8.41 -3.46
CA ASP A 76 18.52 8.37 -4.90
C ASP A 76 17.04 8.46 -5.28
N LEU A 77 16.12 8.16 -4.36
CA LEU A 77 14.67 8.27 -4.53
C LEU A 77 14.04 9.42 -3.72
N ASP A 78 14.86 10.23 -3.04
CA ASP A 78 14.42 11.30 -2.13
C ASP A 78 13.47 10.79 -1.03
N LEU A 79 13.77 9.60 -0.50
CA LEU A 79 13.01 8.95 0.57
C LEU A 79 13.77 8.95 1.89
N GLU A 80 13.06 9.28 2.96
CA GLU A 80 13.54 9.21 4.34
C GLU A 80 12.59 8.37 5.19
N LEU A 81 13.10 7.29 5.79
CA LEU A 81 12.36 6.56 6.81
C LEU A 81 12.29 7.43 8.08
N ARG A 82 11.09 7.89 8.44
CA ARG A 82 10.84 8.70 9.63
C ARG A 82 10.56 7.86 10.86
N SER A 83 9.86 6.75 10.71
CA SER A 83 9.57 5.85 11.82
C SER A 83 9.37 4.43 11.34
N TYR A 84 9.88 3.48 12.13
CA TYR A 84 9.51 2.08 12.07
C TYR A 84 9.15 1.65 13.48
N ARG A 85 7.99 1.01 13.65
CA ARG A 85 7.55 0.50 14.96
C ARG A 85 6.95 -0.88 14.78
N LYS A 86 7.39 -1.79 15.64
CA LYS A 86 6.80 -3.12 15.80
C LYS A 86 6.04 -3.15 17.11
N ILE A 87 4.73 -3.30 17.03
CA ILE A 87 3.83 -3.31 18.18
C ILE A 87 3.27 -4.73 18.28
N LYS A 88 3.47 -5.39 19.41
CA LYS A 88 2.85 -6.69 19.70
C LYS A 88 1.67 -6.51 20.64
N ARG A 89 0.53 -7.10 20.29
CA ARG A 89 -0.68 -7.14 21.13
C ARG A 89 -1.36 -8.49 20.97
N ASP A 90 -1.62 -9.15 22.09
CA ASP A 90 -2.18 -10.49 22.15
C ASP A 90 -1.42 -11.45 21.22
N ASN A 91 -2.09 -11.94 20.17
CA ASN A 91 -1.55 -12.85 19.16
C ASN A 91 -1.31 -12.15 17.81
N THR A 92 -1.12 -10.84 17.82
CA THR A 92 -0.88 -10.03 16.62
C THR A 92 0.36 -9.16 16.74
N THR A 93 1.02 -9.00 15.61
CA THR A 93 2.11 -8.07 15.39
C THR A 93 1.67 -7.03 14.37
N THR A 94 1.71 -5.77 14.77
CA THR A 94 1.51 -4.61 13.90
C THR A 94 2.84 -3.97 13.57
N ILE A 95 3.14 -3.80 12.28
CA ILE A 95 4.27 -3.04 11.76
C ILE A 95 3.76 -1.70 11.25
N GLN A 96 4.26 -0.61 11.82
CA GLN A 96 4.01 0.75 11.34
C GLN A 96 5.28 1.30 10.71
N ILE A 97 5.17 1.78 9.48
CA ILE A 97 6.27 2.42 8.74
C ILE A 97 5.79 3.80 8.30
N ILE A 98 6.57 4.83 8.63
CA ILE A 98 6.31 6.21 8.19
C ILE A 98 7.48 6.67 7.34
N VAL A 99 7.21 7.03 6.10
CA VAL A 99 8.20 7.46 5.12
C VAL A 99 7.87 8.88 4.66
N LEU A 100 8.87 9.75 4.64
CA LEU A 100 8.79 11.03 3.97
C LEU A 100 9.40 10.88 2.57
N ALA A 101 8.62 11.22 1.55
CA ALA A 101 9.10 11.46 0.20
C ALA A 101 9.24 12.98 -0.01
N LEU A 102 10.47 13.48 -0.17
CA LEU A 102 10.68 14.90 -0.48
C LEU A 102 10.20 15.23 -1.91
N ASN A 103 10.18 14.24 -2.80
CA ASN A 103 9.59 14.31 -4.13
C ASN A 103 8.62 13.15 -4.33
N ALA A 104 7.32 13.42 -4.19
CA ALA A 104 6.28 12.39 -4.25
C ALA A 104 6.21 11.69 -5.62
N ASP A 105 6.37 12.43 -6.73
CA ASP A 105 6.31 11.87 -8.08
C ASP A 105 7.44 10.85 -8.31
N LYS A 106 8.66 11.19 -7.91
CA LYS A 106 9.82 10.30 -7.98
C LYS A 106 9.65 9.07 -7.10
N ALA A 107 9.15 9.26 -5.88
CA ALA A 107 8.85 8.17 -4.95
C ALA A 107 7.82 7.18 -5.52
N PHE A 108 6.72 7.67 -6.10
CA PHE A 108 5.68 6.83 -6.67
C PHE A 108 6.13 6.11 -7.94
N LYS A 109 6.92 6.78 -8.80
CA LYS A 109 7.55 6.15 -9.98
C LYS A 109 8.53 5.02 -9.63
N SER A 110 9.02 4.96 -8.39
CA SER A 110 9.91 3.87 -7.96
C SER A 110 9.20 2.50 -7.90
N GLY A 111 7.88 2.49 -7.74
CA GLY A 111 7.06 1.29 -7.55
C GLY A 111 7.10 0.69 -6.14
N LEU A 112 7.80 1.33 -5.19
CA LEU A 112 7.87 0.86 -3.79
C LEU A 112 6.51 0.89 -3.08
N PHE A 113 5.66 1.84 -3.42
CA PHE A 113 4.34 2.07 -2.82
C PHE A 113 3.20 1.58 -3.73
N GLY A 114 3.43 0.55 -4.54
CA GLY A 114 2.43 0.12 -5.53
C GLY A 114 2.62 0.79 -6.90
N THR A 115 1.70 0.51 -7.81
CA THR A 115 1.63 1.16 -9.12
C THR A 115 0.87 2.46 -9.01
N ILE A 116 1.53 3.48 -8.45
CA ILE A 116 1.00 4.84 -8.34
C ILE A 116 1.52 5.68 -9.50
N LYS A 117 0.60 6.39 -10.16
CA LYS A 117 0.91 7.42 -11.16
C LYS A 117 0.42 8.76 -10.65
N MET A 118 1.29 9.76 -10.73
CA MET A 118 0.91 11.15 -10.52
C MET A 118 1.07 11.90 -11.83
N GLU A 119 0.04 12.60 -12.25
CA GLU A 119 0.03 13.36 -13.50
C GLU A 119 -0.61 14.73 -13.32
N ARG A 120 -0.25 15.65 -14.23
CA ARG A 120 -0.87 16.96 -14.32
C ARG A 120 -1.76 16.97 -15.56
N LEU A 121 -3.04 17.24 -15.37
CA LEU A 121 -4.03 17.27 -16.44
C LEU A 121 -4.01 18.61 -17.18
N GLU A 122 -4.68 18.68 -18.33
CA GLU A 122 -4.75 19.88 -19.19
C GLU A 122 -5.34 21.10 -18.46
N ASP A 123 -6.31 20.87 -17.57
CA ASP A 123 -6.93 21.89 -16.72
C ASP A 123 -6.02 22.34 -15.55
N LYS A 124 -4.74 21.95 -15.58
CA LYS A 124 -3.69 22.20 -14.59
C LYS A 124 -3.88 21.53 -13.22
N THR A 125 -4.94 20.73 -13.04
CA THR A 125 -5.12 19.92 -11.83
C THR A 125 -4.13 18.78 -11.77
N ARG A 126 -3.97 18.20 -10.58
CA ARG A 126 -3.19 16.98 -10.39
C ARG A 126 -4.12 15.80 -10.20
N GLN A 127 -3.74 14.68 -10.77
CA GLN A 127 -4.39 13.40 -10.54
C GLN A 127 -3.37 12.41 -9.96
N LEU A 128 -3.79 11.67 -8.95
CA LEU A 128 -3.12 10.46 -8.48
C LEU A 128 -4.01 9.27 -8.82
N ALA A 129 -3.44 8.30 -9.52
CA ALA A 129 -4.08 7.04 -9.84
C ALA A 129 -3.26 5.88 -9.27
N LEU A 130 -3.90 4.99 -8.50
CA LEU A 130 -3.33 3.74 -8.03
C LEU A 130 -4.02 2.58 -8.74
N THR A 131 -3.24 1.70 -9.35
CA THR A 131 -3.75 0.45 -9.91
C THR A 131 -3.63 -0.65 -8.88
N VAL A 132 -4.77 -1.24 -8.50
CA VAL A 132 -4.77 -2.46 -7.69
C VAL A 132 -4.27 -3.60 -8.58
N PRO A 133 -3.22 -4.31 -8.16
CA PRO A 133 -2.68 -5.42 -8.90
C PRO A 133 -3.70 -6.56 -8.96
N ASN A 134 -3.94 -7.07 -10.16
CA ASN A 134 -4.77 -8.26 -10.36
C ASN A 134 -3.94 -9.50 -10.01
N VAL A 135 -4.45 -10.34 -9.10
CA VAL A 135 -3.92 -11.68 -8.86
C VAL A 135 -4.78 -12.68 -9.64
N PRO A 136 -4.37 -13.10 -10.86
CA PRO A 136 -5.16 -14.00 -11.67
C PRO A 136 -5.40 -15.33 -10.95
N ASN A 137 -6.62 -15.86 -11.08
CA ASN A 137 -7.09 -17.15 -10.55
C ASN A 137 -7.22 -17.26 -9.01
N ALA A 138 -6.96 -16.20 -8.24
CA ALA A 138 -7.12 -16.24 -6.78
C ALA A 138 -8.59 -16.46 -6.35
N GLY A 139 -9.56 -15.90 -7.09
CA GLY A 139 -11.00 -16.07 -6.80
C GLY A 139 -11.58 -17.45 -7.18
N GLU A 140 -10.83 -18.27 -7.92
CA GLU A 140 -11.28 -19.61 -8.34
C GLU A 140 -10.84 -20.71 -7.35
N ASN A 141 -9.89 -20.40 -6.47
CA ASN A 141 -9.45 -21.29 -5.42
C ASN A 141 -10.25 -21.02 -4.12
N LYS A 142 -11.22 -21.90 -3.84
CA LYS A 142 -12.12 -21.78 -2.69
C LYS A 142 -11.39 -21.76 -1.35
N GLU A 143 -10.26 -22.45 -1.22
CA GLU A 143 -9.45 -22.46 0.00
C GLU A 143 -8.77 -21.11 0.22
N LEU A 144 -8.25 -20.51 -0.86
CA LEU A 144 -7.67 -19.17 -0.83
C LEU A 144 -8.69 -18.10 -0.44
N VAL A 145 -9.87 -18.11 -1.08
CA VAL A 145 -10.95 -17.18 -0.74
C VAL A 145 -11.36 -17.33 0.73
N GLN A 146 -11.33 -18.55 1.27
CA GLN A 146 -11.69 -18.83 2.66
C GLN A 146 -10.65 -18.35 3.68
N LEU A 147 -9.36 -18.48 3.35
CA LEU A 147 -8.25 -17.95 4.16
C LEU A 147 -8.15 -16.42 4.08
N CYS A 148 -8.75 -15.83 3.05
CA CYS A 148 -8.72 -14.39 2.83
C CYS A 148 -9.90 -13.62 3.43
N LYS A 149 -10.95 -14.30 3.94
CA LYS A 149 -12.25 -13.70 4.31
C LYS A 149 -12.18 -12.45 5.19
N ASP A 150 -11.17 -12.36 6.06
CA ASP A 150 -11.01 -11.28 7.04
C ASP A 150 -9.95 -10.25 6.66
N ILE A 151 -9.48 -10.25 5.40
CA ILE A 151 -8.53 -9.24 4.93
C ILE A 151 -9.22 -7.90 4.84
N LYS A 152 -8.60 -6.91 5.48
CA LYS A 152 -8.97 -5.50 5.32
C LYS A 152 -7.84 -4.77 4.65
N VAL A 153 -8.11 -4.24 3.48
CA VAL A 153 -7.20 -3.31 2.82
C VAL A 153 -7.89 -1.95 2.74
N SER A 154 -7.24 -0.93 3.29
CA SER A 154 -7.73 0.44 3.16
C SER A 154 -6.64 1.38 2.68
N LEU A 155 -7.04 2.31 1.83
CA LEU A 155 -6.21 3.40 1.34
C LEU A 155 -6.87 4.72 1.70
N GLU A 156 -6.12 5.63 2.29
CA GLU A 156 -6.55 7.00 2.58
C GLU A 156 -5.60 8.00 1.93
N ILE A 157 -6.14 8.98 1.18
CA ILE A 157 -5.34 10.04 0.56
C ILE A 157 -5.83 11.40 1.04
N HIS A 158 -4.88 12.22 1.49
CA HIS A 158 -5.07 13.63 1.80
C HIS A 158 -4.42 14.48 0.72
N THR A 159 -5.22 15.30 0.04
CA THR A 159 -4.78 16.19 -1.02
C THR A 159 -4.47 17.59 -0.48
N PRO A 160 -3.53 18.34 -1.10
CA PRO A 160 -3.18 19.68 -0.63
C PRO A 160 -4.31 20.70 -0.87
N SER A 161 -5.07 20.54 -1.96
CA SER A 161 -6.26 21.34 -2.30
C SER A 161 -7.53 20.49 -2.35
N SER A 162 -8.67 21.16 -2.54
CA SER A 162 -9.98 20.52 -2.55
C SER A 162 -10.10 19.47 -3.67
N ILE A 163 -10.62 18.30 -3.31
CA ILE A 163 -10.90 17.20 -4.23
C ILE A 163 -12.00 17.61 -5.21
N LYS A 164 -11.68 17.58 -6.50
CA LYS A 164 -12.59 17.84 -7.62
C LYS A 164 -13.32 16.57 -8.06
N HIS A 165 -12.57 15.49 -8.28
CA HIS A 165 -13.11 14.20 -8.71
C HIS A 165 -12.40 13.07 -7.96
N THR A 166 -13.14 11.99 -7.69
CA THR A 166 -12.56 10.77 -7.15
C THR A 166 -13.44 9.56 -7.41
N THR A 167 -12.83 8.38 -7.48
CA THR A 167 -13.53 7.09 -7.49
C THR A 167 -13.75 6.51 -6.09
N GLY A 168 -13.25 7.18 -5.04
CA GLY A 168 -13.36 6.73 -3.65
C GLY A 168 -14.47 7.39 -2.86
N THR A 169 -14.56 7.03 -1.59
CA THR A 169 -15.48 7.68 -0.65
C THR A 169 -14.84 8.97 -0.13
N LYS A 170 -15.43 10.11 -0.48
CA LYS A 170 -14.97 11.41 0.01
C LYS A 170 -15.33 11.56 1.49
N ILE A 171 -14.33 11.55 2.36
CA ILE A 171 -14.49 11.71 3.82
C ILE A 171 -14.71 13.19 4.17
N ASN A 172 -13.97 14.08 3.49
CA ASN A 172 -14.14 15.52 3.59
C ASN A 172 -13.63 16.20 2.29
N HIS A 173 -13.53 17.53 2.28
CA HIS A 173 -13.12 18.28 1.08
C HIS A 173 -11.69 18.00 0.58
N LYS A 174 -10.79 17.45 1.40
CA LYS A 174 -9.39 17.10 1.07
C LYS A 174 -9.02 15.64 1.32
N THR A 175 -9.92 14.83 1.84
CA THR A 175 -9.64 13.43 2.19
C THR A 175 -10.58 12.50 1.45
N VAL A 176 -10.01 11.47 0.84
CA VAL A 176 -10.73 10.35 0.24
C VAL A 176 -10.19 9.05 0.80
N ALA A 177 -11.08 8.07 0.94
CA ALA A 177 -10.72 6.72 1.34
C ALA A 177 -11.31 5.67 0.39
N TRP A 178 -10.59 4.56 0.26
CA TRP A 178 -11.05 3.32 -0.35
C TRP A 178 -10.91 2.21 0.69
N LYS A 179 -11.92 1.36 0.75
CA LYS A 179 -11.85 0.07 1.42
C LYS A 179 -11.97 -0.97 0.32
N LEU A 180 -10.93 -1.77 0.16
CA LEU A 180 -10.87 -2.82 -0.84
C LEU A 180 -11.32 -4.11 -0.19
N ASP A 181 -12.36 -4.70 -0.76
CA ASP A 181 -12.76 -6.07 -0.45
C ASP A 181 -11.97 -7.07 -1.33
N LEU A 182 -12.07 -8.35 -0.98
CA LEU A 182 -11.40 -9.43 -1.72
C LEU A 182 -11.83 -9.52 -3.18
N ASN A 183 -13.09 -9.23 -3.49
CA ASN A 183 -13.59 -9.33 -4.86
C ASN A 183 -13.01 -8.21 -5.73
N GLN A 184 -12.72 -7.05 -5.14
CA GLN A 184 -12.04 -5.94 -5.78
C GLN A 184 -10.55 -6.22 -5.99
N ILE A 185 -9.93 -6.98 -5.09
CA ILE A 185 -8.52 -7.40 -5.19
C ILE A 185 -8.34 -8.57 -6.17
N PHE A 186 -9.28 -9.53 -6.20
CA PHE A 186 -9.23 -10.75 -7.01
C PHE A 186 -10.13 -10.72 -8.26
N GLY A 187 -10.73 -9.57 -8.56
CA GLY A 187 -11.63 -9.39 -9.68
C GLY A 187 -10.93 -9.52 -11.03
N LYS A 188 -11.68 -9.92 -12.07
CA LYS A 188 -11.14 -10.12 -13.43
C LYS A 188 -10.67 -8.83 -14.11
N SER A 189 -11.02 -7.66 -13.59
CA SER A 189 -10.66 -6.34 -14.14
C SER A 189 -9.77 -5.56 -13.18
N LEU A 190 -8.68 -4.98 -13.71
CA LEU A 190 -7.85 -4.02 -12.97
C LEU A 190 -8.71 -2.87 -12.46
N GLN A 191 -8.74 -2.66 -11.14
CA GLN A 191 -9.38 -1.48 -10.57
C GLN A 191 -8.37 -0.35 -10.46
N THR A 192 -8.77 0.82 -10.97
CA THR A 192 -8.01 2.05 -10.83
C THR A 192 -8.71 2.95 -9.82
N MET A 193 -8.04 3.19 -8.70
CA MET A 193 -8.46 4.18 -7.72
C MET A 193 -7.84 5.52 -8.09
N SER A 194 -8.62 6.60 -8.11
CA SER A 194 -8.12 7.91 -8.53
C SER A 194 -8.70 9.05 -7.72
N VAL A 195 -7.87 10.08 -7.55
CA VAL A 195 -8.27 11.36 -6.96
C VAL A 195 -7.63 12.51 -7.73
N GLN A 196 -8.42 13.53 -8.01
CA GLN A 196 -8.03 14.76 -8.70
C GLN A 196 -8.25 15.97 -7.78
N TRP A 197 -7.25 16.86 -7.70
CA TRP A 197 -7.28 18.07 -6.86
C TRP A 197 -6.63 19.29 -7.53
#